data_AF-A0A2V6FDL6-F1
#
_entry.id   AF-A0A2V6FDL6-F1
#
_cell.length_a   1.000
_cell.length_b   1.000
_cell.length_c   1.000
_cell.angle_alpha   90.00
_cell.angle_beta   90.00
_cell.angle_gamma   90.00
#
_symmetry.space_group_name_H-M   'P 1'
#
loop_
_entity.id
_entity.type
_entity.pdbx_description
1 polymer ?
#
loop_
_entity_poly.entity_id
_entity_poly.type
_entity_poly.pdbx_seq_one_letter_code
_entity_poly.pdbx_strand_id
1 'polypeptide(L)'
;MHNLNDIFFEAIKLVLAGIIGGLIGARANDKFTRAREKESGIAQRKRDFIAYIRQWRSEIELAERDIDKWGVNGIIKTYQLGLPSFNAGIGRVQPDFRDRKEFNELTSRINGLTAQNLQGQTNPPAIILEAIDALLRFLG
;
A
#
# COMPACT_ATOMS: atom_id res chain seq x y z
N MET A 1 -19.73 -26.50 4.91
CA MET A 1 -20.14 -25.16 5.36
C MET A 1 -19.02 -24.21 4.96
N HIS A 2 -19.13 -23.51 3.84
CA HIS A 2 -18.20 -22.42 3.52
C HIS A 2 -18.51 -21.28 4.48
N ASN A 3 -17.53 -20.91 5.31
CA ASN A 3 -17.69 -19.77 6.20
C ASN A 3 -17.77 -18.50 5.34
N LEU A 4 -18.76 -17.65 5.62
CA LEU A 4 -18.89 -16.31 5.00
C LEU A 4 -17.58 -15.50 5.09
N ASN A 5 -16.77 -15.77 6.13
CA ASN A 5 -15.44 -15.21 6.29
C ASN A 5 -14.47 -15.62 5.18
N ASP A 6 -14.51 -16.88 4.72
CA ASP A 6 -13.62 -17.35 3.64
C ASP A 6 -13.99 -16.74 2.29
N ILE A 7 -15.30 -16.64 2.00
CA ILE A 7 -15.82 -16.02 0.77
C ILE A 7 -15.46 -14.53 0.71
N PHE A 8 -15.54 -13.82 1.84
CA PHE A 8 -15.17 -12.41 1.91
C PHE A 8 -13.66 -12.19 1.85
N PHE A 9 -12.86 -13.05 2.49
CA PHE A 9 -11.40 -13.02 2.33
C PHE A 9 -10.98 -13.38 0.89
N GLU A 10 -11.69 -14.26 0.19
CA GLU A 10 -11.51 -14.51 -1.24
C GLU A 10 -11.89 -13.30 -2.09
N ALA A 11 -12.99 -12.61 -1.77
CA ALA A 11 -13.38 -11.39 -2.45
C ALA A 11 -12.36 -10.26 -2.26
N ILE A 12 -11.85 -10.08 -1.04
CA ILE A 12 -10.73 -9.15 -0.75
C ILE A 12 -9.49 -9.58 -1.53
N LYS A 13 -9.12 -10.87 -1.53
CA LYS A 13 -7.99 -11.37 -2.33
C LYS A 13 -8.20 -11.18 -3.84
N LEU A 14 -9.42 -11.28 -4.35
CA LEU A 14 -9.77 -11.09 -5.76
C LEU A 14 -9.75 -9.60 -6.15
N VAL A 15 -10.24 -8.71 -5.29
CA VAL A 15 -10.14 -7.26 -5.47
C VAL A 15 -8.68 -6.81 -5.37
N LEU A 16 -7.95 -7.30 -4.38
CA LEU A 16 -6.51 -7.05 -4.22
C LEU A 16 -5.74 -7.62 -5.42
N ALA A 17 -5.92 -8.88 -5.82
CA ALA A 17 -5.22 -9.48 -6.96
C ALA A 17 -5.59 -8.83 -8.30
N GLY A 18 -6.86 -8.46 -8.51
CA GLY A 18 -7.34 -7.81 -9.72
C GLY A 18 -6.81 -6.39 -9.91
N ILE A 19 -6.63 -5.64 -8.83
CA ILE A 19 -6.16 -4.25 -8.87
C ILE A 19 -4.62 -4.17 -8.82
N ILE A 20 -3.99 -5.03 -8.02
CA ILE A 20 -2.52 -5.11 -7.88
C ILE A 20 -1.86 -5.58 -9.19
N GLY A 21 -2.48 -6.50 -9.94
CA GLY A 21 -1.98 -6.94 -11.24
C GLY A 21 -2.18 -5.91 -12.37
N GLY A 22 -3.30 -5.19 -12.36
CA GLY A 22 -3.70 -4.28 -13.44
C GLY A 22 -2.93 -2.96 -13.48
N LEU A 23 -2.68 -2.33 -12.33
CA LEU A 23 -1.98 -1.04 -12.24
C LEU A 23 -0.46 -1.15 -12.37
N ILE A 24 0.10 -2.31 -12.04
CA ILE A 24 1.54 -2.57 -12.06
C ILE A 24 1.97 -3.31 -13.34
N GLY A 25 1.12 -4.17 -13.90
CA GLY A 25 1.43 -5.01 -15.07
C GLY A 25 1.16 -4.35 -16.44
N ALA A 26 0.31 -3.32 -16.50
CA ALA A 26 -0.06 -2.70 -17.77
C ALA A 26 0.85 -1.51 -18.11
N ARG A 27 2.03 -1.79 -18.70
CA ARG A 27 2.47 -1.21 -19.99
C ARG A 27 3.98 -1.38 -20.21
N ALA A 28 4.32 -2.44 -20.93
CA ALA A 28 5.50 -2.51 -21.76
C ALA A 28 5.08 -2.25 -23.21
N ASN A 29 5.11 -1.00 -23.67
CA ASN A 29 5.34 -0.60 -25.07
C ASN A 29 5.15 0.93 -25.21
N ASP A 30 6.24 1.67 -25.41
CA ASP A 30 6.65 2.13 -26.74
C ASP A 30 7.93 2.95 -26.63
N LYS A 31 8.83 2.76 -27.61
CA LYS A 31 10.27 3.09 -27.52
C LYS A 31 10.67 4.39 -28.25
N PHE A 32 9.81 5.39 -28.36
CA PHE A 32 10.02 6.47 -29.36
C PHE A 32 10.18 7.92 -28.85
N THR A 33 10.22 8.22 -27.54
CA THR A 33 10.29 9.63 -27.07
C THR A 33 11.11 9.83 -25.78
N ARG A 34 12.38 9.41 -25.79
CA ARG A 34 13.24 9.16 -24.60
C ARG A 34 13.39 10.26 -23.52
N ALA A 35 13.16 11.55 -23.79
CA ALA A 35 13.27 12.60 -22.75
C ALA A 35 11.92 12.90 -22.08
N ARG A 36 10.86 13.11 -22.88
CA ARG A 36 9.50 13.34 -22.39
C ARG A 36 8.87 12.06 -21.80
N GLU A 37 9.18 10.88 -22.34
CA GLU A 37 8.76 9.60 -21.76
C GLU A 37 9.42 9.34 -20.40
N LYS A 38 10.64 9.82 -20.17
CA LYS A 38 11.32 9.64 -18.89
C LYS A 38 10.61 10.43 -17.79
N GLU A 39 10.32 11.71 -18.04
CA GLU A 39 9.59 12.55 -17.07
C GLU A 39 8.12 12.12 -16.94
N SER A 40 7.45 11.82 -18.05
CA SER A 40 6.08 11.27 -18.04
C SER A 40 6.02 9.94 -17.30
N GLY A 41 6.99 9.05 -17.51
CA GLY A 41 7.10 7.76 -16.85
C GLY A 41 7.41 7.89 -15.36
N ILE A 42 8.29 8.83 -14.97
CA ILE A 42 8.54 9.15 -13.55
C ILE A 42 7.26 9.65 -12.88
N ALA A 43 6.60 10.63 -13.49
CA ALA A 43 5.37 11.21 -12.95
C ALA A 43 4.26 10.16 -12.87
N GLN A 44 4.15 9.29 -13.86
CA GLN A 44 3.19 8.19 -13.89
C GLN A 44 3.45 7.19 -12.76
N ARG A 45 4.68 6.67 -12.63
CA ARG A 45 5.02 5.73 -11.56
C ARG A 45 4.73 6.30 -10.17
N LYS A 46 5.02 7.59 -9.95
CA LYS A 46 4.69 8.27 -8.70
C LYS A 46 3.19 8.37 -8.48
N ARG A 47 2.41 8.75 -9.50
CA ARG A 47 0.94 8.79 -9.41
C ARG A 47 0.35 7.43 -9.08
N ASP A 48 0.82 6.37 -9.74
CA ASP A 48 0.33 5.01 -9.52
C ASP A 48 0.65 4.54 -8.10
N PHE A 49 1.87 4.83 -7.62
CA PHE A 49 2.25 4.54 -6.25
C PHE A 49 1.39 5.32 -5.24
N ILE A 50 1.19 6.62 -5.44
CA ILE A 50 0.32 7.43 -4.56
C ILE A 50 -1.12 6.90 -4.55
N ALA A 51 -1.66 6.56 -5.72
CA ALA A 51 -3.01 5.99 -5.84
C ALA A 51 -3.13 4.69 -5.05
N TYR A 52 -2.12 3.81 -5.16
CA TYR A 52 -2.03 2.60 -4.37
C TYR A 52 -1.99 2.88 -2.86
N ILE A 53 -1.13 3.80 -2.39
CA ILE A 53 -1.04 4.13 -0.95
C ILE A 53 -2.37 4.69 -0.44
N ARG A 54 -3.03 5.58 -1.19
CA ARG A 54 -4.34 6.15 -0.83
C ARG A 54 -5.43 5.08 -0.74
N GLN A 55 -5.46 4.14 -1.69
CA GLN A 55 -6.40 3.03 -1.65
C GLN A 55 -6.15 2.14 -0.43
N TRP A 56 -4.90 1.72 -0.22
CA TRP A 56 -4.54 0.84 0.89
C TRP A 56 -4.84 1.48 2.25
N ARG A 57 -4.60 2.79 2.40
CA ARG A 57 -5.03 3.56 3.57
C ARG A 57 -6.55 3.45 3.80
N SER A 58 -7.36 3.68 2.75
CA SER A 58 -8.82 3.64 2.83
C SER A 58 -9.34 2.25 3.21
N GLU A 59 -8.69 1.18 2.74
CA GLU A 59 -9.01 -0.20 3.12
C GLU A 59 -8.75 -0.45 4.62
N ILE A 60 -7.65 0.08 5.16
CA ILE A 60 -7.34 0.00 6.59
C ILE A 60 -8.34 0.83 7.41
N GLU A 61 -8.67 2.03 6.97
CA GLU A 61 -9.68 2.88 7.62
C GLU A 61 -11.07 2.24 7.60
N LEU A 62 -11.44 1.58 6.51
CA LEU A 62 -12.69 0.82 6.43
C LEU A 62 -12.68 -0.36 7.42
N ALA A 63 -11.56 -1.09 7.50
CA ALA A 63 -11.42 -2.17 8.45
C ALA A 63 -11.47 -1.68 9.92
N GLU A 64 -10.94 -0.49 10.21
CA GLU A 64 -11.07 0.17 11.52
C GLU A 64 -12.51 0.57 11.84
N ARG A 65 -13.25 1.15 10.88
CA ARG A 65 -14.67 1.48 11.07
C ARG A 65 -15.52 0.25 11.39
N ASP A 66 -15.16 -0.90 10.83
CA ASP A 66 -15.85 -2.18 11.06
C ASP A 66 -15.13 -3.05 12.11
N ILE A 67 -14.38 -2.45 13.06
CA ILE A 67 -13.58 -3.20 14.05
C ILE A 67 -14.41 -4.21 14.86
N ASP A 68 -15.69 -3.92 15.14
CA ASP A 68 -16.59 -4.83 15.86
C ASP A 68 -16.86 -6.13 15.10
N LYS A 69 -16.71 -6.12 13.76
CA LYS A 69 -16.92 -7.30 12.90
C LYS A 69 -15.65 -8.10 12.68
N TRP A 70 -14.49 -7.44 12.60
CA TRP A 70 -13.23 -8.05 12.15
C TRP A 70 -12.17 -8.17 13.24
N GLY A 71 -12.33 -7.41 14.32
CA GLY A 71 -11.35 -7.24 15.36
C GLY A 71 -10.04 -6.60 14.86
N VAL A 72 -9.14 -6.34 15.81
CA VAL A 72 -7.79 -5.84 15.53
C VAL A 72 -7.01 -6.75 14.57
N ASN A 73 -7.20 -8.07 14.68
CA ASN A 73 -6.53 -9.04 13.82
C ASN A 73 -6.93 -8.93 12.35
N GLY A 74 -8.19 -8.59 12.05
CA GLY A 74 -8.64 -8.33 10.69
C GLY A 74 -7.92 -7.14 10.07
N ILE A 75 -7.76 -6.06 10.85
CA ILE A 75 -7.06 -4.84 10.42
C ILE A 75 -5.57 -5.11 10.17
N ILE A 76 -4.90 -5.79 11.10
CA ILE A 76 -3.49 -6.18 10.96
C ILE A 76 -3.30 -7.06 9.71
N LYS A 77 -4.24 -7.98 9.44
CA LYS A 77 -4.19 -8.82 8.24
C LYS A 77 -4.37 -8.02 6.95
N THR A 78 -5.32 -7.07 6.89
CA THR A 78 -5.49 -6.16 5.75
C THR A 78 -4.23 -5.36 5.47
N TYR A 79 -3.60 -4.82 6.52
CA TYR A 79 -2.31 -4.18 6.44
C TYR A 79 -1.22 -5.13 5.88
N GLN A 80 -1.06 -6.32 6.46
CA GLN A 80 -0.04 -7.27 6.00
C GLN A 80 -0.20 -7.70 4.54
N LEU A 81 -1.43 -7.82 4.05
CA LEU A 81 -1.71 -8.17 2.65
C LEU A 81 -1.25 -7.10 1.65
N GLY A 82 -1.15 -5.83 2.07
CA GLY A 82 -0.64 -4.75 1.22
C GLY A 82 0.89 -4.71 1.11
N LEU A 83 1.62 -5.17 2.13
CA LEU A 83 3.08 -5.03 2.21
C LEU A 83 3.86 -5.52 0.98
N PRO A 84 3.53 -6.65 0.32
CA PRO A 84 4.24 -7.07 -0.89
C PRO A 84 4.14 -6.06 -2.04
N SER A 85 2.96 -5.50 -2.28
CA SER A 85 2.72 -4.49 -3.33
C SER A 85 3.37 -3.17 -3.00
N PHE A 86 3.31 -2.78 -1.73
CA PHE A 86 4.03 -1.63 -1.20
C PHE A 86 5.54 -1.74 -1.49
N ASN A 87 6.16 -2.87 -1.13
CA ASN A 87 7.58 -3.12 -1.34
C ASN A 87 7.98 -3.14 -2.83
N ALA A 88 7.16 -3.73 -3.68
CA ALA A 88 7.36 -3.66 -5.12
C ALA A 88 7.25 -2.21 -5.66
N GLY A 89 6.33 -1.42 -5.12
CA GLY A 89 6.16 0.00 -5.43
C GLY A 89 7.40 0.81 -5.07
N ILE A 90 7.92 0.66 -3.84
CA ILE A 90 9.15 1.33 -3.36
C ILE A 90 10.29 1.16 -4.36
N GLY A 91 10.60 -0.08 -4.75
CA GLY A 91 11.72 -0.35 -5.67
C GLY A 91 11.59 0.35 -7.02
N ARG A 92 10.36 0.62 -7.48
CA ARG A 92 10.11 1.33 -8.75
C ARG A 92 10.19 2.85 -8.65
N VAL A 93 9.78 3.43 -7.52
CA VAL A 93 9.68 4.88 -7.38
C VAL A 93 10.82 5.51 -6.59
N GLN A 94 11.52 4.74 -5.75
CA GLN A 94 12.63 5.23 -4.93
C GLN A 94 13.69 6.00 -5.74
N PRO A 95 14.14 5.53 -6.93
CA PRO A 95 15.14 6.27 -7.71
C PRO A 95 14.67 7.66 -8.15
N ASP A 96 13.35 7.87 -8.21
CA ASP A 96 12.71 9.06 -8.75
C ASP A 96 12.50 10.16 -7.69
N PHE A 97 12.75 9.90 -6.40
CA PHE A 97 12.71 10.91 -5.34
C PHE A 97 14.07 11.59 -5.15
N ARG A 98 14.04 12.92 -4.94
CA ARG A 98 15.23 13.71 -4.58
C ARG A 98 15.64 13.45 -3.15
N ASP A 99 14.69 13.52 -2.21
CA ASP A 99 14.92 13.14 -0.83
C ASP A 99 14.70 11.64 -0.62
N ARG A 100 15.73 10.86 -0.98
CA ARG A 100 15.69 9.40 -0.80
C ARG A 100 15.82 9.00 0.67
N LYS A 101 16.42 9.85 1.50
CA LYS A 101 16.65 9.54 2.91
C LYS A 101 15.30 9.55 3.64
N GLU A 102 14.55 10.64 3.53
CA GLU A 102 13.22 10.75 4.13
C GLU A 102 12.26 9.69 3.58
N PHE A 103 12.27 9.45 2.26
CA PHE A 103 11.48 8.38 1.65
C PHE A 103 11.81 7.00 2.23
N ASN A 104 13.09 6.69 2.39
CA ASN A 104 13.53 5.42 2.99
C ASN A 104 13.14 5.31 4.46
N GLU A 105 13.28 6.38 5.25
CA GLU A 105 12.87 6.40 6.65
C GLU A 105 11.37 6.13 6.82
N LEU A 106 10.53 6.81 6.02
CA LEU A 106 9.07 6.63 6.03
C LEU A 106 8.66 5.22 5.59
N THR A 107 9.28 4.70 4.54
CA THR A 107 8.96 3.36 4.03
C THR A 107 9.49 2.25 4.94
N SER A 108 10.64 2.44 5.58
CA SER A 108 11.15 1.54 6.61
C SER A 108 10.28 1.56 7.87
N ARG A 109 9.74 2.72 8.27
CA ARG A 109 8.77 2.81 9.38
C ARG A 109 7.56 1.93 9.12
N ILE A 110 6.97 2.01 7.92
CA ILE A 110 5.86 1.13 7.53
C ILE A 110 6.30 -0.33 7.61
N ASN A 111 7.36 -0.74 6.90
CA ASN A 111 7.82 -2.14 6.92
C ASN A 111 8.18 -2.69 8.32
N GLY A 112 8.58 -1.83 9.25
CA GLY A 112 8.91 -2.18 10.63
C GLY A 112 7.69 -2.48 11.51
N LEU A 113 6.48 -2.13 11.08
CA LEU A 113 5.24 -2.46 11.79
C LEU A 113 4.88 -3.93 11.53
N THR A 114 5.53 -4.85 12.24
CA THR A 114 5.22 -6.28 12.16
C THR A 114 3.91 -6.59 12.89
N ALA A 115 3.21 -7.68 12.52
CA ALA A 115 2.01 -8.10 13.26
C ALA A 115 2.28 -8.36 14.74
N GLN A 116 3.46 -8.90 15.07
CA GLN A 116 3.87 -9.11 16.47
C GLN A 116 3.98 -7.78 17.23
N ASN A 117 4.62 -6.77 16.62
CA ASN A 117 4.77 -5.44 17.21
C ASN A 117 3.42 -4.73 17.37
N LEU A 118 2.49 -4.97 16.44
CA LEU A 118 1.17 -4.36 16.41
C LEU A 118 0.19 -5.02 17.39
N GLN A 119 0.23 -6.34 17.58
CA GLN A 119 -0.68 -7.03 18.51
C GLN A 119 -0.53 -6.59 19.97
N GLY A 120 0.64 -6.08 20.36
CA GLY A 120 0.89 -5.53 21.69
C GLY A 120 0.51 -4.04 21.86
N GLN A 121 0.03 -3.37 20.82
CA GLN A 121 -0.29 -1.94 20.88
C GLN A 121 -1.73 -1.69 21.31
N THR A 122 -1.94 -0.60 22.03
CA THR A 122 -3.27 -0.16 22.49
C THR A 122 -4.18 0.23 21.33
N ASN A 123 -3.63 0.82 20.26
CA ASN A 123 -4.38 1.20 19.05
C ASN A 123 -3.56 0.94 17.78
N PRO A 124 -3.47 -0.32 17.32
CA PRO A 124 -2.72 -0.68 16.12
C PRO A 124 -3.19 0.04 14.84
N PRO A 125 -4.51 0.20 14.59
CA PRO A 125 -5.01 0.94 13.42
C PRO A 125 -4.46 2.36 13.34
N ALA A 126 -4.49 3.11 14.44
CA ALA A 126 -3.97 4.48 14.47
C ALA A 126 -2.48 4.55 14.11
N ILE A 127 -1.66 3.62 14.62
CA ILE A 127 -0.21 3.57 14.35
C ILE A 127 0.05 3.30 12.85
N ILE A 128 -0.72 2.39 12.26
CA ILE A 128 -0.61 2.06 10.83
C ILE A 128 -1.00 3.28 9.98
N LEU A 129 -2.17 3.86 10.25
CA LEU A 129 -2.69 5.00 9.50
C LEU A 129 -1.78 6.21 9.62
N GLU A 130 -1.22 6.49 10.80
CA GLU A 130 -0.28 7.59 11.00
C GLU A 130 1.00 7.41 10.17
N ALA A 131 1.54 6.19 10.08
CA ALA A 131 2.71 5.90 9.26
C ALA A 131 2.41 6.08 7.77
N ILE A 132 1.23 5.62 7.31
CA ILE A 132 0.78 5.80 5.92
C ILE A 132 0.54 7.29 5.61
N ASP A 133 -0.06 8.03 6.52
CA ASP A 133 -0.33 9.46 6.38
C ASP A 133 0.96 10.29 6.32
N ALA A 134 1.98 9.91 7.11
CA ALA A 134 3.30 10.51 7.02
C ALA A 134 3.92 10.31 5.62
N LEU A 135 3.82 9.10 5.07
CA LEU A 135 4.27 8.83 3.70
C LEU A 135 3.46 9.62 2.66
N LEU A 136 2.13 9.68 2.77
CA LEU A 136 1.30 10.43 1.83
C LEU A 136 1.61 11.93 1.84
N ARG A 137 1.85 12.52 3.03
CA ARG A 137 2.26 13.92 3.16
C ARG A 137 3.58 14.21 2.45
N PHE A 138 4.54 13.27 2.54
CA PHE A 138 5.80 13.37 1.80
C PHE A 138 5.59 13.27 0.27
N LEU A 139 4.66 12.42 -0.16
CA LEU A 139 4.43 12.15 -1.58
C LEU A 139 3.69 13.28 -2.32
N GLY A 140 2.89 14.10 -1.62
CA GLY A 140 2.14 15.22 -2.19
C GLY A 140 0.65 14.95 -2.39
#